data_AF-A0A951DLB3-F1
#
_entry.id   AF-A0A951DLB3-F1
#
_cell.length_a   1.000
_cell.length_b   1.000
_cell.length_c   1.000
_cell.angle_alpha   90.00
_cell.angle_beta   90.00
_cell.angle_gamma   90.00
#
_symmetry.space_group_name_H-M   'P 1'
#
loop_
_entity.id
_entity.type
_entity.pdbx_description
1 polymer ?
#
loop_
_entity_poly.entity_id
_entity_poly.type
_entity_poly.pdbx_seq_one_letter_code
_entity_poly.pdbx_strand_id
1 'polypeptide(L)' 'MKRTTISLSDELARAVDREARRRSSSVSEVARDALAAHLGLSGVQRPLPFANLGRSGARHTARRMEELLAKEWRR' A
#
# COMPACT_ATOMS: atom_id res chain seq x y z
N MET A 1 -15.99 -16.19 8.56
CA MET A 1 -15.59 -16.04 7.15
C MET A 1 -16.73 -16.46 6.25
N LYS A 2 -17.01 -15.73 5.16
CA LYS A 2 -17.98 -16.14 4.12
C LYS A 2 -17.23 -16.87 3.00
N ARG A 3 -17.72 -18.03 2.55
CA ARG A 3 -17.17 -18.73 1.37
C ARG A 3 -17.70 -18.09 0.10
N THR A 4 -16.80 -17.72 -0.81
CA THR A 4 -17.13 -17.18 -2.13
C THR A 4 -16.36 -17.98 -3.16
N THR A 5 -17.06 -18.57 -4.12
CA THR A 5 -16.47 -19.27 -5.27
C THR A 5 -16.26 -18.25 -6.39
N ILE A 6 -15.04 -18.19 -6.92
CA ILE A 6 -14.68 -17.31 -8.05
C ILE A 6 -14.00 -18.14 -9.13
N SER A 7 -14.30 -17.84 -10.39
CA SER A 7 -13.60 -18.43 -11.54
C SER A 7 -12.35 -17.60 -11.83
N LEU A 8 -11.21 -18.28 -11.98
CA LEU A 8 -9.93 -17.67 -12.37
C LEU A 8 -9.52 -18.19 -13.74
N SER A 9 -8.72 -17.42 -14.48
CA SER A 9 -8.04 -17.97 -15.66
C SER A 9 -7.05 -19.06 -15.24
N ASP A 10 -6.79 -20.02 -16.13
CA ASP A 10 -5.87 -21.14 -15.87
C ASP A 10 -4.47 -20.65 -15.48
N GLU A 11 -3.99 -19.59 -16.14
CA GLU A 11 -2.69 -18.99 -15.84
C GLU A 11 -2.65 -18.42 -14.42
N LEU A 12 -3.72 -17.74 -13.99
CA LEU A 12 -3.82 -17.16 -12.66
C LEU A 12 -3.96 -18.24 -11.59
N ALA A 13 -4.77 -19.28 -11.83
CA ALA A 13 -4.88 -20.42 -10.93
C ALA A 13 -3.52 -21.09 -10.70
N ARG A 14 -2.76 -21.35 -11.78
CA ARG A 14 -1.40 -21.90 -11.69
C ARG A 14 -0.44 -20.97 -10.97
N ALA A 15 -0.57 -19.65 -11.13
CA ALA A 15 0.27 -18.68 -10.44
C ALA A 15 0.01 -18.67 -8.93
N VAL A 16 -1.26 -18.69 -8.51
CA VAL A 16 -1.63 -18.74 -7.08
C VAL A 16 -1.16 -20.05 -6.44
N ASP A 17 -1.30 -21.19 -7.13
CA ASP A 17 -0.82 -22.49 -6.64
C ASP A 17 0.70 -22.51 -6.42
N ARG A 18 1.45 -21.94 -7.37
CA ARG A 18 2.92 -21.82 -7.21
C ARG A 18 3.26 -20.96 -6.00
N GLU A 19 2.55 -19.87 -5.79
CA GLU A 19 2.80 -18.95 -4.69
C GLU A 19 2.46 -19.59 -3.33
N ALA A 20 1.34 -20.30 -3.25
CA ALA A 20 0.95 -21.06 -2.06
C ALA A 20 2.03 -22.07 -1.66
N ARG A 21 2.59 -22.81 -2.63
CA ARG A 21 3.71 -23.73 -2.40
C ARG A 21 4.97 -23.00 -1.95
N ARG A 22 5.32 -21.88 -2.60
CA ARG A 22 6.51 -21.07 -2.24
C ARG A 22 6.44 -20.54 -0.80
N ARG A 23 5.25 -20.16 -0.34
CA ARG A 23 5.02 -19.64 1.03
C ARG A 23 4.70 -20.72 2.06
N SER A 24 4.59 -21.99 1.65
CA SER A 24 4.07 -23.08 2.49
C SER A 24 2.74 -22.72 3.15
N SER A 25 1.87 -22.01 2.41
CA SER A 25 0.57 -21.53 2.86
C SER A 25 -0.55 -22.04 1.96
N SER A 26 -1.81 -21.77 2.34
CA SER A 26 -2.95 -22.21 1.54
C SER A 26 -3.26 -21.26 0.38
N VAL A 27 -3.81 -21.80 -0.72
CA VAL A 27 -4.33 -21.01 -1.85
C VAL A 27 -5.33 -19.94 -1.39
N SER A 28 -6.19 -20.30 -0.43
CA SER A 28 -7.19 -19.38 0.14
C SER A 28 -6.59 -18.25 0.97
N GLU A 29 -5.40 -18.45 1.54
CA GLU A 29 -4.67 -17.43 2.28
C GLU A 29 -3.96 -16.48 1.32
N VAL A 30 -3.25 -17.02 0.32
CA VAL A 30 -2.62 -16.20 -0.73
C VAL A 30 -3.65 -15.33 -1.45
N ALA A 31 -4.80 -15.90 -1.82
CA ALA A 31 -5.88 -15.15 -2.45
C ALA A 31 -6.45 -14.05 -1.53
N ARG A 32 -6.62 -14.35 -0.24
CA ARG A 32 -7.12 -13.38 0.75
C ARG A 32 -6.14 -12.23 0.93
N ASP A 33 -4.85 -12.52 1.04
CA ASP A 33 -3.80 -11.50 1.20
C ASP A 33 -3.70 -10.62 -0.04
N ALA A 34 -3.74 -11.21 -1.23
CA ALA A 34 -3.73 -10.47 -2.49
C ALA A 34 -4.94 -9.56 -2.63
N LEU A 35 -6.15 -10.06 -2.32
CA LEU A 35 -7.38 -9.27 -2.34
C LEU A 35 -7.37 -8.18 -1.27
N ALA A 36 -6.90 -8.48 -0.06
CA ALA A 36 -6.77 -7.50 1.00
C ALA A 36 -5.78 -6.39 0.62
N ALA A 37 -4.64 -6.74 0.04
CA ALA A 37 -3.67 -5.76 -0.46
C ALA A 37 -4.24 -4.91 -1.60
N HIS A 38 -4.90 -5.54 -2.58
CA HIS A 38 -5.51 -4.84 -3.71
C HIS A 38 -6.62 -3.87 -3.30
N LEU A 39 -7.43 -4.25 -2.30
CA LEU A 39 -8.51 -3.43 -1.76
C LEU A 39 -8.06 -2.46 -0.66
N GLY A 40 -6.76 -2.44 -0.30
CA GLY A 40 -6.24 -1.61 0.80
C GLY A 40 -6.75 -2.02 2.19
N LEU A 41 -7.24 -3.25 2.33
CA LEU A 41 -7.73 -3.86 3.57
C LEU A 41 -6.65 -4.68 4.30
N SER A 42 -5.47 -4.83 3.71
CA SER A 42 -4.31 -5.42 4.37
C SER A 42 -3.90 -4.51 5.52
N GLY A 43 -4.14 -4.93 6.77
CA GLY A 43 -3.74 -4.21 7.99
C GLY A 43 -2.23 -4.03 8.17
N VAL A 44 -1.42 -4.36 7.15
CA VAL A 44 -0.02 -3.96 7.07
C VAL A 44 -0.01 -2.45 6.87
N GLN A 45 0.50 -1.74 7.88
CA GLN A 45 0.73 -0.31 7.85
C GLN A 45 1.25 0.09 6.47
N ARG A 46 0.49 0.96 5.78
CA ARG A 46 1.00 1.74 4.64
C ARG A 46 2.40 2.20 5.05
N PRO A 47 3.48 1.89 4.29
CA PRO A 47 4.82 2.32 4.66
C PRO A 47 4.71 3.83 4.87
N LEU A 48 4.83 4.23 6.14
CA LEU A 48 4.74 5.62 6.52
C LEU A 48 5.75 6.35 5.64
N PRO A 49 5.39 7.47 5.01
CA PRO A 49 6.28 8.23 4.15
C PRO A 49 7.31 9.01 5.01
N PHE A 50 7.90 8.35 6.01
CA PHE A 50 8.94 8.91 6.86
C PHE A 50 10.32 8.92 6.18
N ALA A 51 10.45 8.29 5.00
CA ALA A 51 11.62 8.50 4.16
C ALA A 51 11.68 9.99 3.78
N ASN A 52 12.68 10.71 4.32
CA ASN A 52 12.95 12.14 4.09
C ASN A 52 12.04 13.13 4.84
N LEU A 53 11.28 12.71 5.85
CA LEU A 53 10.56 13.65 6.72
C LEU A 53 11.57 14.59 7.40
N GLY A 54 11.48 15.90 7.13
CA GLY A 54 12.42 16.91 7.63
C GLY A 54 13.71 17.09 6.81
N ARG A 55 13.89 16.38 5.69
CA ARG A 55 15.09 16.52 4.81
C ARG A 55 15.06 17.76 3.90
N SER A 56 14.06 18.63 4.03
CA SER A 56 13.98 19.87 3.22
C SER A 56 15.09 20.88 3.53
N GLY A 57 15.89 20.66 4.59
CA GLY A 57 16.92 21.60 5.07
C GLY A 57 16.34 22.87 5.71
N ALA A 58 15.03 23.11 5.57
CA ALA A 58 14.34 24.26 6.10
C ALA A 58 13.85 23.99 7.53
N ARG A 59 14.50 24.62 8.52
CA ARG A 59 14.16 24.49 9.94
C ARG A 59 13.06 25.43 10.42
N HIS A 60 12.60 26.34 9.57
CA HIS A 60 11.71 27.44 9.94
C HIS A 60 10.40 27.48 9.15
N THR A 61 10.09 26.42 8.38
CA THR A 61 8.89 26.35 7.54
C THR A 61 7.61 26.60 8.34
N ALA A 62 7.51 26.06 9.55
CA ALA A 62 6.35 26.28 10.42
C ALA A 62 6.21 27.75 10.87
N ARG A 63 7.32 28.42 11.20
CA ARG A 63 7.30 29.83 11.63
C ARG A 63 7.10 30.80 10.47
N ARG A 64 7.44 30.39 9.25
CA ARG A 64 7.35 31.20 8.02
C ARG A 64 6.17 30.81 7.14
N MET A 65 5.21 30.05 7.67
CA MET A 65 4.10 29.49 6.90
C MET A 65 3.35 30.59 6.12
N GLU A 66 2.96 31.67 6.80
CA GLU A 66 2.22 32.80 6.20
C GLU A 66 3.01 33.49 5.08
N GLU A 67 4.31 33.72 5.30
CA GLU A 67 5.21 34.35 4.31
C GLU A 67 5.33 33.48 3.04
N LEU A 68 5.49 32.17 3.24
CA LEU A 68 5.62 31.21 2.14
C LEU A 68 4.33 31.08 1.34
N LEU A 69 3.18 31.02 2.03
CA LEU A 69 1.87 30.98 1.38
C LEU A 69 1.59 32.26 0.58
N ALA A 70 1.87 33.43 1.16
CA ALA A 70 1.67 34.71 0.47
C ALA A 70 2.53 34.84 -0.79
N LYS A 71 3.74 34.28 -0.79
CA LYS A 71 4.66 34.29 -1.94
C LYS A 71 4.16 33.40 -3.08
N GLU A 72 3.71 32.19 -2.77
CA GLU A 72 3.28 31.23 -3.80
C GLU A 72 1.85 31.49 -4.31
N TRP A 73 0.99 32.11 -3.51
CA TRP A 73 -0.40 32.42 -3.89
C TRP A 73 -0.53 33.53 -4.96
N ARG A 74 0.49 34.38 -5.11
CA ARG A 74 0.52 35.46 -6.11
C ARG A 74 1.17 35.06 -7.43
N ARG A 75 1.54 33.79 -7.59
CA ARG A 75 2.14 33.23 -8.80
C ARG A 75 1.08 32.53 -9.63
#